data_AF-A0A0M8KT47-F1
#
_entry.id   AF-A0A0M8KT47-F1
#
_cell.length_a   1.000
_cell.length_b   1.000
_cell.length_c   1.000
_cell.angle_alpha   90.00
_cell.angle_beta   90.00
_cell.angle_gamma   90.00
#
_symmetry.space_group_name_H-M   'P 1'
#
loop_
_entity.id
_entity.type
_entity.pdbx_description
1 polymer ?
#
loop_
_entity_poly.entity_id
_entity_poly.type
_entity_poly.pdbx_seq_one_letter_code
_entity_poly.pdbx_strand_id
1 'polypeptide(L)'
;MVQEIQRSFPTEVDAVAVDGATLEVVDRTDFADQDLAAKLTRWGIDLHMGTMFGLANQIVLFLIASTLVLTILWGYRMWWQRRPTRGGRGPGRPPQRGALRRAPWWGVGLVLLVAAGIGAALPLLGASLAGFVLVDAVVGRPGPARPTVRA
;
A
#
# COMPACT_ATOMS: atom_id res chain seq x y z
N MET A 1 27.49 -11.60 -12.98
CA MET A 1 26.72 -12.12 -11.83
C MET A 1 25.69 -13.09 -12.37
N VAL A 2 25.70 -14.33 -11.90
CA VAL A 2 24.67 -15.32 -12.23
C VAL A 2 23.91 -15.62 -10.95
N GLN A 3 22.58 -15.51 -11.00
CA GLN A 3 21.70 -15.82 -9.87
C GLN A 3 20.83 -17.02 -10.25
N GLU A 4 20.82 -18.03 -9.39
CA GLU A 4 19.87 -19.14 -9.51
C GLU A 4 18.51 -18.71 -8.93
N ILE A 5 17.43 -18.97 -9.65
CA ILE A 5 16.06 -18.73 -9.17
C ILE A 5 15.38 -20.09 -9.08
N GLN A 6 15.48 -20.74 -7.91
CA GLN A 6 14.71 -21.95 -7.64
C GLN A 6 13.27 -21.60 -7.26
N ARG A 7 12.31 -22.36 -7.81
CA ARG A 7 10.86 -22.19 -7.57
C ARG A 7 10.30 -23.17 -6.54
N SER A 8 11.12 -24.11 -6.07
CA SER A 8 10.79 -25.17 -5.11
C SER A 8 11.29 -24.84 -3.70
N PHE A 9 10.67 -25.45 -2.69
CA PHE A 9 11.16 -25.43 -1.31
C PHE A 9 11.93 -26.73 -1.03
N PRO A 10 13.07 -26.71 -0.32
CA PRO A 10 13.71 -25.57 0.36
C PRO A 10 14.39 -24.57 -0.58
N THR A 11 14.49 -23.32 -0.14
CA THR A 11 14.98 -22.18 -0.93
C THR A 11 16.50 -22.10 -0.86
N GLU A 12 17.19 -22.43 -1.94
CA GLU A 12 18.64 -22.28 -2.14
C GLU A 12 18.85 -21.24 -3.24
N VAL A 13 19.25 -20.02 -2.86
CA VAL A 13 19.29 -18.85 -3.76
C VAL A 13 20.65 -18.19 -3.67
N ASP A 14 21.67 -19.01 -3.89
CA ASP A 14 23.06 -18.61 -3.82
C ASP A 14 23.40 -17.72 -5.03
N ALA A 15 24.27 -16.74 -4.81
CA ALA A 15 24.72 -15.82 -5.85
C ALA A 15 26.24 -15.92 -6.00
N VAL A 16 26.71 -16.04 -7.25
CA VAL A 16 28.14 -16.10 -7.57
C VAL A 16 28.48 -15.05 -8.63
N ALA A 17 29.52 -14.27 -8.36
CA ALA A 17 30.14 -13.39 -9.35
C ALA A 17 31.36 -14.10 -9.96
N VAL A 18 31.38 -14.14 -11.28
CA VAL A 18 32.48 -14.72 -12.07
C VAL A 18 33.08 -13.61 -12.91
N ASP A 19 34.40 -13.52 -12.92
CA ASP A 19 35.15 -12.60 -13.77
C ASP A 19 35.08 -13.07 -15.23
N GLY A 20 34.65 -12.19 -16.13
CA GLY A 20 34.39 -12.56 -17.52
C GLY A 20 35.63 -12.82 -18.37
N ALA A 21 36.82 -12.40 -17.93
CA ALA A 21 38.07 -12.55 -18.66
C ALA A 21 38.86 -13.79 -18.19
N THR A 22 38.79 -14.10 -16.89
CA THR A 22 39.55 -15.18 -16.26
C THR A 22 38.71 -16.40 -15.92
N LEU A 23 37.37 -16.27 -15.93
CA LEU A 23 36.40 -17.27 -15.47
C LEU A 23 36.58 -17.68 -14.00
N GLU A 24 37.32 -16.90 -13.21
CA GLU A 24 37.48 -17.12 -11.78
C GLU A 24 36.27 -16.58 -11.01
N VAL A 25 35.90 -17.28 -9.93
CA VAL A 25 34.87 -16.83 -9.00
C VAL A 25 35.47 -15.75 -8.10
N VAL A 26 34.94 -14.54 -8.22
CA VAL A 26 35.41 -13.36 -7.48
C VAL A 26 34.56 -13.06 -6.25
N ASP A 27 33.31 -13.52 -6.21
CA ASP A 27 32.42 -13.34 -5.06
C ASP A 27 31.38 -14.47 -4.98
N ARG A 28 31.05 -14.90 -3.77
CA ARG A 28 30.03 -15.92 -3.49
C ARG A 28 29.25 -15.51 -2.24
N THR A 29 27.94 -15.48 -2.36
CA THR A 29 27.02 -15.24 -1.24
C THR A 29 26.06 -16.41 -1.12
N ASP A 30 26.22 -17.19 -0.06
CA ASP A 30 25.33 -18.31 0.25
C ASP A 30 24.09 -17.83 1.01
N PHE A 31 22.92 -18.39 0.69
CA PHE A 31 21.66 -17.99 1.32
C PHE A 31 21.64 -18.29 2.83
N ALA A 32 22.34 -19.34 3.27
CA ALA A 32 22.45 -19.71 4.68
C ALA A 32 23.00 -18.58 5.56
N ASP A 33 23.98 -17.83 5.04
CA ASP A 33 24.71 -16.79 5.76
C ASP A 33 24.02 -15.42 5.71
N GLN A 34 22.90 -15.29 4.99
CA GLN A 34 22.14 -14.05 4.96
C GLN A 34 21.40 -13.77 6.28
N ASP A 35 21.42 -12.51 6.69
CA ASP A 35 20.63 -12.00 7.81
C ASP A 35 19.13 -12.24 7.62
N LEU A 36 18.40 -12.36 8.73
CA LEU A 36 16.96 -12.60 8.72
C LEU A 36 16.19 -11.54 7.91
N ALA A 37 16.59 -10.27 8.01
CA ALA A 37 15.97 -9.18 7.27
C ALA A 37 16.12 -9.38 5.75
N ALA A 38 17.31 -9.80 5.28
CA ALA A 38 17.55 -10.07 3.87
C ALA A 38 16.73 -11.27 3.37
N LYS A 39 16.62 -12.33 4.17
CA LYS A 39 15.78 -13.51 3.86
C LYS A 39 14.30 -13.15 3.76
N LEU A 40 13.79 -12.36 4.71
CA LEU A 40 12.40 -11.90 4.70
C LEU A 40 12.10 -11.01 3.48
N THR A 41 13.00 -10.08 3.15
CA THR A 41 12.86 -9.27 1.94
C THR A 41 12.85 -10.14 0.69
N ARG A 42 13.75 -11.13 0.58
CA ARG A 42 13.81 -12.02 -0.58
C ARG A 42 12.54 -12.86 -0.73
N TRP A 43 12.09 -13.51 0.33
CA TRP A 43 10.82 -14.24 0.32
C TRP A 43 9.63 -13.34 0.01
N GLY A 44 9.63 -12.10 0.53
CA GLY A 44 8.61 -11.11 0.21
C GLY A 44 8.57 -10.78 -1.28
N ILE A 45 9.73 -10.59 -1.91
CA ILE A 45 9.85 -10.36 -3.35
C ILE A 45 9.36 -11.59 -4.13
N ASP A 46 9.82 -12.79 -3.78
CA ASP A 46 9.47 -14.02 -4.51
C ASP A 46 7.99 -14.38 -4.36
N LEU A 47 7.39 -14.14 -3.20
CA LEU A 47 5.95 -14.22 -2.98
C LEU A 47 5.20 -13.20 -3.83
N HIS A 48 5.67 -11.95 -3.88
CA HIS A 48 5.00 -10.90 -4.65
C HIS A 48 5.09 -11.09 -6.16
N MET A 49 6.25 -11.55 -6.66
CA MET A 49 6.47 -11.83 -8.07
C MET A 49 5.75 -13.10 -8.57
N GLY A 50 5.22 -13.92 -7.66
CA GLY A 50 4.54 -15.17 -8.04
C GLY A 50 5.51 -16.31 -8.36
N THR A 51 6.78 -16.22 -7.96
CA THR A 51 7.84 -17.20 -8.28
C THR A 51 7.92 -18.29 -7.22
N MET A 52 7.72 -17.93 -5.95
CA MET A 52 7.67 -18.87 -4.83
C MET A 52 6.40 -19.72 -4.91
N PHE A 53 6.47 -21.04 -4.69
CA PHE A 53 5.34 -22.00 -4.74
C PHE A 53 4.61 -22.12 -6.10
N GLY A 54 5.14 -21.52 -7.17
CA GLY A 54 4.62 -21.65 -8.53
C GLY A 54 3.14 -21.29 -8.67
N LEU A 55 2.34 -22.20 -9.23
CA LEU A 55 0.93 -21.96 -9.57
C LEU A 55 0.07 -21.60 -8.35
N ALA A 56 0.35 -22.18 -7.18
CA ALA A 56 -0.41 -21.90 -5.97
C ALA A 56 -0.33 -20.41 -5.58
N ASN A 57 0.87 -19.83 -5.62
CA ASN A 57 1.08 -18.43 -5.31
C ASN A 57 0.45 -17.51 -6.38
N GLN A 58 0.53 -17.89 -7.65
CA GLN A 58 -0.12 -17.13 -8.73
C GLN A 58 -1.65 -17.07 -8.56
N ILE A 59 -2.29 -18.17 -8.18
CA ILE A 59 -3.73 -18.20 -7.89
C ILE A 59 -4.05 -17.27 -6.71
N VAL A 60 -3.27 -17.32 -5.64
CA VAL A 60 -3.45 -16.45 -4.46
C VAL A 60 -3.31 -14.98 -4.84
N LEU A 61 -2.25 -14.60 -5.57
CA LEU A 61 -2.05 -13.23 -6.04
C LEU A 61 -3.19 -12.77 -6.95
N PHE A 62 -3.66 -13.63 -7.86
CA PHE A 62 -4.80 -13.33 -8.72
C PHE A 62 -6.08 -13.06 -7.92
N LEU A 63 -6.37 -13.86 -6.91
CA LEU A 63 -7.53 -13.66 -6.03
C LEU A 63 -7.41 -12.34 -5.26
N ILE A 64 -6.25 -12.05 -4.65
CA ILE A 64 -6.01 -10.80 -3.93
C ILE A 64 -6.20 -9.60 -4.85
N ALA A 65 -5.59 -9.62 -6.04
CA ALA A 65 -5.71 -8.55 -7.02
C ALA A 65 -7.17 -8.36 -7.46
N SER A 66 -7.89 -9.45 -7.72
CA SER A 66 -9.31 -9.41 -8.09
C SER A 66 -10.17 -8.81 -6.98
N THR A 67 -9.96 -9.21 -5.72
CA THR A 67 -10.68 -8.64 -4.57
C THR A 67 -10.42 -7.14 -4.43
N LEU A 68 -9.18 -6.69 -4.63
CA LEU A 68 -8.83 -5.28 -4.58
C LEU A 68 -9.57 -4.49 -5.67
N VAL A 69 -9.53 -4.98 -6.92
CA VAL A 69 -10.27 -4.36 -8.04
C VAL A 69 -11.76 -4.29 -7.74
N LEU A 70 -12.38 -5.39 -7.30
CA LEU A 70 -13.79 -5.43 -6.94
C LEU A 70 -14.14 -4.43 -5.83
N THR A 71 -13.28 -4.31 -4.82
CA THR A 71 -13.45 -3.37 -3.71
C THR A 71 -13.41 -1.92 -4.19
N ILE A 72 -12.47 -1.57 -5.08
CA ILE A 72 -12.37 -0.24 -5.68
C ILE A 72 -13.63 0.07 -6.50
N LEU A 73 -14.04 -0.86 -7.37
CA LEU A 73 -15.25 -0.72 -8.20
C LEU A 73 -16.51 -0.54 -7.34
N TRP A 74 -16.65 -1.31 -6.25
CA TRP A 74 -17.74 -1.14 -5.31
C TRP A 74 -17.70 0.19 -4.57
N GLY A 75 -16.53 0.63 -4.10
CA GLY A 75 -16.35 1.95 -3.48
C GLY A 75 -16.80 3.07 -4.42
N TYR A 76 -16.36 3.01 -5.69
CA TYR A 76 -16.74 3.97 -6.71
C TYR A 76 -18.25 3.90 -7.03
N ARG A 77 -18.82 2.69 -7.15
CA ARG A 77 -20.26 2.49 -7.34
C ARG A 77 -21.08 3.10 -6.19
N MET A 78 -20.68 2.84 -4.94
CA MET A 78 -21.33 3.41 -3.75
C MET A 78 -21.22 4.93 -3.73
N TRP A 79 -20.06 5.48 -4.12
CA TRP A 79 -19.87 6.92 -4.24
C TRP A 79 -20.78 7.53 -5.31
N TRP A 80 -20.87 6.90 -6.48
CA TRP A 80 -21.74 7.34 -7.58
C TRP A 80 -23.23 7.26 -7.23
N GLN A 81 -23.65 6.25 -6.45
CA GLN A 81 -25.03 6.09 -5.97
C GLN A 81 -25.42 7.16 -4.93
N ARG A 82 -24.45 7.75 -4.21
CA ARG A 82 -24.69 8.82 -3.23
C ARG A 82 -24.88 10.21 -3.85
N ARG A 83 -24.92 10.33 -5.19
CA ARG A 83 -25.15 11.60 -5.89
C ARG A 83 -26.58 12.13 -5.61
N PRO A 84 -26.78 13.43 -5.33
CA PRO A 84 -28.12 13.98 -5.13
C PRO A 84 -28.88 14.01 -6.47
N THR A 85 -29.85 13.11 -6.67
CA THR A 85 -30.64 13.03 -7.92
C THR A 85 -31.62 14.19 -8.10
N ARG A 86 -31.82 15.04 -7.07
CA ARG A 86 -32.64 16.25 -7.14
C ARG A 86 -31.82 17.47 -6.70
N GLY A 87 -31.41 18.30 -7.67
CA GLY A 87 -31.01 19.70 -7.45
C GLY A 87 -29.54 20.00 -7.10
N GLY A 88 -28.66 19.02 -6.95
CA GLY A 88 -27.24 19.24 -6.64
C GLY A 88 -26.31 18.85 -7.79
N ARG A 89 -25.59 19.81 -8.39
CA ARG A 89 -24.47 19.52 -9.29
C ARG A 89 -23.24 19.18 -8.45
N GLY A 90 -22.86 17.92 -8.38
CA GLY A 90 -21.60 17.49 -7.77
C GLY A 90 -21.55 16.01 -7.39
N PRO A 91 -20.33 15.45 -7.20
CA PRO A 91 -20.14 14.10 -6.69
C PRO A 91 -20.78 13.92 -5.30
N GLY A 92 -21.05 12.67 -4.90
CA GLY A 92 -21.80 12.31 -3.70
C GLY A 92 -21.39 13.09 -2.44
N ARG A 93 -22.36 13.38 -1.56
CA ARG A 93 -22.13 14.18 -0.33
C ARG A 93 -20.93 13.61 0.46
N PRO A 94 -19.97 14.45 0.88
CA PRO A 94 -18.83 14.00 1.67
C PRO A 94 -19.30 13.33 2.98
N PRO A 95 -18.52 12.40 3.54
CA PRO A 95 -18.85 11.73 4.80
C PRO A 95 -19.25 12.72 5.89
N GLN A 96 -20.19 12.33 6.77
CA GLN A 96 -20.59 13.18 7.90
C GLN A 96 -19.36 13.57 8.73
N ARG A 97 -19.12 14.88 8.82
CA ARG A 97 -18.02 15.46 9.59
C ARG A 97 -18.12 15.05 11.06
N GLY A 98 -16.98 14.99 11.73
CA GLY A 98 -16.91 14.67 13.16
C GLY A 98 -16.80 13.19 13.51
N ALA A 99 -16.59 12.30 12.52
CA ALA A 99 -16.19 10.91 12.81
C ALA A 99 -14.88 10.86 13.62
N LEU A 100 -13.87 11.65 13.22
CA LEU A 100 -12.60 11.76 13.95
C LEU A 100 -12.76 12.38 15.36
N ARG A 101 -13.70 13.32 15.52
CA ARG A 101 -14.04 13.90 16.84
C ARG A 101 -14.79 12.94 17.75
N ARG A 102 -15.49 11.95 17.18
CA ARG A 102 -16.21 10.89 17.90
C ARG A 102 -15.35 9.63 18.12
N ALA A 103 -14.20 9.54 17.45
CA ALA A 103 -13.27 8.44 17.63
C ALA A 103 -12.58 8.56 19.00
N PRO A 104 -12.28 7.43 19.65
CA PRO A 104 -11.54 7.46 20.90
C PRO A 104 -10.14 8.03 20.68
N TRP A 105 -9.66 8.84 21.62
CA TRP A 105 -8.37 9.52 21.54
C TRP A 105 -7.20 8.54 21.33
N TRP A 106 -7.26 7.35 21.92
CA TRP A 106 -6.25 6.31 21.77
C TRP A 106 -6.20 5.76 20.34
N GLY A 107 -7.35 5.65 19.66
CA GLY A 107 -7.43 5.17 18.28
C GLY A 107 -6.83 6.18 17.31
N VAL A 108 -7.12 7.47 17.54
CA VAL A 108 -6.50 8.56 16.78
C VAL A 108 -4.99 8.61 17.03
N GLY A 109 -4.56 8.49 18.29
CA GLY A 109 -3.15 8.45 18.66
C GLY A 109 -2.40 7.29 18.02
N LEU A 110 -2.99 6.09 18.02
CA LEU A 110 -2.40 4.91 17.38
C LEU A 110 -2.24 5.09 15.87
N VAL A 111 -3.27 5.59 15.19
CA VAL A 111 -3.22 5.84 13.74
C VAL A 111 -2.13 6.86 13.40
N LEU A 112 -2.03 7.96 14.16
CA LEU A 112 -0.99 8.98 13.93
C LEU A 112 0.41 8.43 14.19
N LEU A 113 0.59 7.63 15.24
CA LEU A 113 1.88 7.02 15.57
C LEU A 113 2.33 6.05 14.48
N VAL A 114 1.42 5.19 13.99
CA VAL A 114 1.72 4.27 12.89
C VAL A 114 2.00 5.04 11.61
N ALA A 115 1.21 6.05 11.28
CA ALA A 115 1.44 6.89 10.10
C ALA A 115 2.79 7.62 10.14
N ALA A 116 3.18 8.15 11.31
CA ALA A 116 4.47 8.80 11.50
C ALA A 116 5.64 7.81 11.38
N GLY A 117 5.50 6.62 11.99
CA GLY A 117 6.51 5.56 11.88
C GLY A 117 6.73 5.11 10.43
N ILE A 118 5.63 4.87 9.69
CA ILE A 118 5.69 4.51 8.27
C ILE A 118 6.26 5.68 7.45
N GLY A 119 5.84 6.91 7.72
CA GLY A 119 6.33 8.10 7.02
C GLY A 119 7.82 8.35 7.23
N ALA A 120 8.35 8.03 8.42
CA ALA A 120 9.78 8.09 8.71
C ALA A 120 10.56 6.99 7.98
N ALA A 121 10.04 5.76 7.93
CA ALA A 121 10.65 4.66 7.20
C ALA A 121 10.57 4.81 5.67
N LEU A 122 9.51 5.46 5.17
CA LEU A 122 9.22 5.66 3.74
C LEU A 122 8.88 7.13 3.46
N PRO A 123 9.89 8.01 3.32
CA PRO A 123 9.68 9.47 3.24
C PRO A 123 8.77 9.92 2.11
N LEU A 124 8.85 9.30 0.93
CA LEU A 124 7.99 9.63 -0.21
C LEU A 124 6.51 9.28 0.05
N LEU A 125 6.27 8.15 0.72
CA LEU A 125 4.92 7.76 1.14
C LEU A 125 4.40 8.74 2.20
N GLY A 126 5.22 9.10 3.18
CA GLY A 126 4.87 10.10 4.20
C GLY A 126 4.53 11.47 3.59
N ALA A 127 5.34 11.95 2.65
CA ALA A 127 5.12 13.22 1.96
C ALA A 127 3.81 13.23 1.15
N SER A 128 3.54 12.16 0.40
CA SER A 128 2.29 12.05 -0.38
C SER A 128 1.05 11.97 0.51
N LEU A 129 1.12 11.24 1.63
CA LEU A 129 0.05 11.19 2.63
C LEU A 129 -0.19 12.56 3.27
N ALA A 130 0.88 13.28 3.65
CA ALA A 130 0.78 14.62 4.19
C ALA A 130 0.11 15.59 3.19
N GLY A 131 0.51 15.52 1.91
CA GLY A 131 -0.10 16.28 0.83
C GLY A 131 -1.60 15.98 0.69
N PHE A 132 -1.99 14.71 0.71
CA PHE A 132 -3.40 14.30 0.66
C PHE A 132 -4.20 14.88 1.83
N VAL A 133 -3.70 14.79 3.06
CA VAL A 133 -4.37 15.33 4.26
C VAL A 133 -4.52 16.85 4.17
N LEU A 134 -3.51 17.56 3.68
CA LEU A 134 -3.58 19.01 3.47
C LEU A 134 -4.67 19.37 2.44
N VAL A 135 -4.74 18.66 1.32
CA VAL A 135 -5.77 18.87 0.30
C VAL A 135 -7.16 18.59 0.87
N ASP A 136 -7.34 17.47 1.58
CA ASP A 136 -8.62 17.12 2.21
C ASP A 136 -9.05 18.18 3.24
N ALA A 137 -8.12 18.69 4.05
CA ALA A 137 -8.40 19.75 5.00
C ALA A 137 -8.79 21.08 4.33
N VAL A 138 -8.18 21.40 3.18
CA VAL A 138 -8.50 22.62 2.41
C VAL A 138 -9.87 22.51 1.75
N VAL A 139 -10.13 21.42 1.03
CA VAL A 139 -11.42 21.15 0.36
C VAL A 139 -12.55 21.00 1.38
N GLY A 140 -12.23 20.47 2.56
CA GLY A 140 -13.15 20.27 3.67
C GLY A 140 -13.50 21.53 4.46
N ARG A 141 -12.98 22.73 4.14
CA ARG A 141 -13.39 23.95 4.87
C ARG A 141 -14.87 24.27 4.63
N PRO A 142 -15.68 24.53 5.67
CA PRO A 142 -17.07 24.94 5.47
C PRO A 142 -17.09 26.30 4.74
N GLY A 143 -17.90 26.39 3.68
CA GLY A 143 -18.22 27.68 3.07
C GLY A 143 -18.99 28.59 4.05
N PRO A 144 -19.04 29.91 3.79
CA PRO A 144 -19.75 30.84 4.67
C PRO A 144 -21.21 30.42 4.86
N ALA A 145 -21.66 30.43 6.11
CA ALA A 145 -23.04 30.13 6.47
C ALA A 145 -23.97 31.08 5.71
N ARG A 146 -24.87 30.55 4.89
CA ARG A 146 -25.90 31.36 4.24
C ARG A 146 -26.84 31.89 5.32
N PRO A 147 -27.11 33.21 5.39
CA PRO A 147 -28.02 33.77 6.38
C PRO A 147 -29.39 33.12 6.24
N THR A 148 -29.88 32.54 7.33
CA THR A 148 -31.23 32.00 7.45
C THR A 148 -32.21 33.15 7.39
N VAL A 149 -32.85 33.36 6.24
CA VAL A 149 -34.00 34.25 6.12
C VAL A 149 -35.15 33.60 6.90
N ARG A 150 -35.37 34.06 8.14
CA ARG A 150 -36.64 33.83 8.85
C ARG A 150 -37.65 34.82 8.27
N ALA A 151 -38.73 34.28 7.69
CA ALA A 151 -39.96 35.01 7.41
C ALA A 151 -40.82 35.06 8.67
#